data_AF-A0A7K8TLF4-F1
#
_entry.id   AF-A0A7K8TLF4-F1
#
_cell.length_a   1.000
_cell.length_b   1.000
_cell.length_c   1.000
_cell.angle_alpha   90.00
_cell.angle_beta   90.00
_cell.angle_gamma   90.00
#
_symmetry.space_group_name_H-M   'P 1'
#
loop_
_entity.id
_entity.type
_entity.pdbx_description
1 polymer ?
#
loop_
_entity_poly.entity_id
_entity_poly.type
_entity_poly.pdbx_seq_one_letter_code
_entity_poly.pdbx_strand_id
1 'polypeptide(L)'
;RIYRYQTHDYAFSSNERLLHALGGDAFTRMLNQTIDEAMQKAGFSHKFINEVVCPAMRVNYGQGVNVNGFVGAVSLAGVDSGLWSVKGGNKLVCTGLLSASKADVIFGTVLSIEPKIRPRPTGDPVKLYHVTYNTTSGLTGDTYDIVIIATPLSRDMANIAFKNFDPPVPEFPNLYHQTVTTLVHGRLNASFFGYQDPSAFHVGTIFTMENPNLFFKSLGVVSPVEGVGGEGKLPSPLAVWKLFSHEVLTKEQLHLLFSSYDSVKVKKWLAYPHYSPPEKCPPIVLHDKIYYLNGIERAASAMEMAAISAKNAALLAYHQWYGNADRIDQEDLHEKLKTEL
;
A
#
# COMPACT_ATOMS: atom_id res chain seq x y z
N ARG A 1 -8.16 14.83 9.81
CA ARG A 1 -7.11 15.68 10.41
C ARG A 1 -5.98 15.97 9.42
N ILE A 2 -5.28 14.95 8.91
CA ILE A 2 -4.13 15.14 8.01
C ILE A 2 -4.41 15.97 6.74
N TYR A 3 -5.53 15.75 6.06
CA TYR A 3 -5.84 16.52 4.83
C TYR A 3 -5.93 18.01 5.10
N ARG A 4 -6.49 18.39 6.26
CA ARG A 4 -6.57 19.80 6.66
C ARG A 4 -5.17 20.38 6.83
N TYR A 5 -4.27 19.65 7.47
CA TYR A 5 -2.89 20.08 7.66
C TYR A 5 -2.16 20.24 6.33
N GLN A 6 -2.27 19.25 5.44
CA GLN A 6 -1.65 19.30 4.12
C GLN A 6 -2.30 20.32 3.16
N THR A 7 -3.53 20.77 3.42
CA THR A 7 -4.17 21.85 2.66
C THR A 7 -3.72 23.24 3.15
N HIS A 8 -3.20 23.34 4.38
CA HIS A 8 -2.54 24.55 4.90
C HIS A 8 -1.01 24.43 4.78
N ASP A 9 -0.56 23.61 3.84
CA ASP A 9 0.84 23.33 3.51
C ASP A 9 1.70 22.83 4.68
N TYR A 10 1.14 22.20 5.71
CA TYR A 10 1.98 21.58 6.75
C TYR A 10 2.52 20.22 6.29
N ALA A 11 3.79 19.96 6.61
CA ALA A 11 4.50 18.73 6.26
C ALA A 11 5.19 18.10 7.49
N PHE A 12 5.54 16.82 7.39
CA PHE A 12 6.10 16.03 8.49
C PHE A 12 7.36 15.29 8.04
N SER A 13 8.45 15.39 8.81
CA SER A 13 9.77 14.88 8.41
C SER A 13 9.95 13.36 8.56
N SER A 14 9.05 12.71 9.31
CA SER A 14 9.08 11.27 9.60
C SER A 14 7.70 10.64 9.50
N ASN A 15 7.66 9.33 9.26
CA ASN A 15 6.42 8.58 9.18
C ASN A 15 5.71 8.56 10.54
N GLU A 16 6.45 8.53 11.65
CA GLU A 16 5.91 8.59 13.01
C GLU A 16 5.24 9.95 13.29
N ARG A 17 5.84 11.07 12.88
CA ARG A 17 5.21 12.40 13.01
C ARG A 17 4.00 12.54 12.10
N LEU A 18 4.07 12.01 10.87
CA LEU A 18 2.92 11.98 9.95
C LEU A 18 1.76 11.15 10.53
N LEU A 19 2.07 10.01 11.16
CA LEU A 19 1.09 9.14 11.80
C LEU A 19 0.51 9.77 13.08
N HIS A 20 1.33 10.48 13.85
CA HIS A 20 0.87 11.30 14.96
C HIS A 20 -0.07 12.44 14.47
N ALA A 21 0.22 13.06 13.33
CA ALA A 21 -0.64 14.08 12.75
C ALA A 21 -1.98 13.52 12.24
N LEU A 22 -2.02 12.23 11.87
CA LEU A 22 -3.22 11.50 11.49
C LEU A 22 -4.16 11.28 12.69
N GLY A 23 -3.64 10.75 13.80
CA GLY A 23 -4.48 10.28 14.92
C GLY A 23 -3.85 10.37 16.32
N GLY A 24 -2.83 11.19 16.50
CA GLY A 24 -2.12 11.41 17.77
C GLY A 24 -1.34 10.17 18.26
N ASP A 25 -1.02 10.16 19.55
CA ASP A 25 -0.29 9.07 20.20
C ASP A 25 -1.00 7.72 20.15
N ALA A 26 -2.32 7.71 19.88
CA ALA A 26 -3.05 6.47 19.68
C ALA A 26 -2.54 5.73 18.44
N PHE A 27 -2.31 6.43 17.34
CA PHE A 27 -1.90 5.80 16.08
C PHE A 27 -0.42 5.38 16.12
N THR A 28 0.45 6.19 16.73
CA THR A 28 1.87 5.80 16.89
C THR A 28 2.02 4.58 17.80
N ARG A 29 1.25 4.48 18.88
CA ARG A 29 1.26 3.29 19.75
C ARG A 29 0.80 2.02 19.04
N MET A 30 -0.09 2.13 18.05
CA MET A 30 -0.54 0.97 17.27
C MET A 30 0.59 0.32 16.45
N LEU A 31 1.70 1.02 16.20
CA LEU A 31 2.89 0.42 15.57
C LEU A 31 3.62 -0.59 16.49
N ASN A 32 3.39 -0.51 17.80
CA ASN A 32 4.15 -1.25 18.81
C ASN A 32 3.39 -2.43 19.43
N GLN A 33 2.16 -2.68 19.00
CA GLN A 33 1.33 -3.77 19.48
C GLN A 33 0.58 -4.39 18.30
N THR A 34 0.23 -5.66 18.42
CA THR A 34 -0.58 -6.36 17.42
C THR A 34 -2.02 -5.85 17.40
N ILE A 35 -2.74 -6.09 16.29
CA ILE A 35 -4.19 -5.81 16.26
C ILE A 35 -4.96 -6.71 17.23
N ASP A 36 -4.51 -7.95 17.43
CA ASP A 36 -5.08 -8.86 18.44
C ASP A 36 -5.02 -8.25 19.85
N GLU A 37 -3.83 -7.85 20.31
CA GLU A 37 -3.64 -7.20 21.61
C GLU A 37 -4.44 -5.91 21.74
N ALA A 38 -4.43 -5.07 20.68
CA ALA A 38 -5.15 -3.80 20.67
C ALA A 38 -6.66 -4.00 20.84
N MET A 39 -7.24 -4.98 20.15
CA MET A 39 -8.68 -5.26 20.19
C MET A 39 -9.09 -5.98 21.47
N GLN A 40 -8.29 -6.90 22.00
CA GLN A 40 -8.55 -7.51 23.30
C GLN A 40 -8.56 -6.44 24.41
N LYS A 41 -7.60 -5.51 24.38
CA LYS A 41 -7.56 -4.38 25.32
C LYS A 41 -8.77 -3.45 25.20
N ALA A 42 -9.35 -3.35 24.00
CA ALA A 42 -10.59 -2.60 23.76
C ALA A 42 -11.87 -3.39 24.13
N GLY A 43 -11.74 -4.61 24.65
CA GLY A 43 -12.86 -5.43 25.14
C GLY A 43 -13.48 -6.37 24.09
N PHE A 44 -12.88 -6.53 22.91
CA PHE A 44 -13.36 -7.48 21.92
C PHE A 44 -12.99 -8.91 22.31
N SER A 45 -13.92 -9.84 22.12
CA SER A 45 -13.67 -11.26 22.39
C SER A 45 -12.71 -11.87 21.38
N HIS A 46 -11.94 -12.87 21.81
CA HIS A 46 -11.06 -13.64 20.93
C HIS A 46 -11.83 -14.32 19.78
N LYS A 47 -13.09 -14.70 20.02
CA LYS A 47 -13.98 -15.24 18.98
C LYS A 47 -14.23 -14.22 17.87
N PHE A 48 -14.57 -12.98 18.21
CA PHE A 48 -14.76 -11.91 17.23
C PHE A 48 -13.46 -11.63 16.44
N ILE A 49 -12.32 -11.60 17.14
CA ILE A 49 -11.02 -11.38 16.50
C ILE A 49 -10.72 -12.52 15.50
N ASN A 50 -10.94 -13.77 15.88
CA ASN A 50 -10.67 -14.92 15.03
C ASN A 50 -11.65 -15.08 13.87
N GLU A 51 -12.94 -14.81 14.08
CA GLU A 51 -14.00 -15.09 13.10
C GLU A 51 -14.35 -13.89 12.20
N VAL A 52 -13.96 -12.67 12.59
CA VAL A 52 -14.28 -11.44 11.83
C VAL A 52 -13.02 -10.68 11.44
N VAL A 53 -12.15 -10.39 12.41
CA VAL A 53 -10.95 -9.55 12.17
C VAL A 53 -9.92 -10.32 11.36
N CYS A 54 -9.59 -11.54 11.74
CA CYS A 54 -8.60 -12.37 11.05
C CYS A 54 -8.96 -12.59 9.57
N PRO A 55 -10.20 -12.96 9.19
CA PRO A 55 -10.58 -13.05 7.79
C PRO A 55 -10.43 -11.74 7.02
N ALA A 56 -10.77 -10.59 7.63
CA ALA A 56 -10.55 -9.26 7.03
C ALA A 56 -9.06 -8.98 6.79
N MET A 57 -8.21 -9.28 7.78
CA MET A 57 -6.75 -9.18 7.63
C MET A 57 -6.23 -10.05 6.49
N ARG A 58 -6.73 -11.27 6.37
CA ARG A 58 -6.25 -12.24 5.38
C ARG A 58 -6.65 -11.89 3.96
N VAL A 59 -7.82 -11.28 3.74
CA VAL A 59 -8.20 -10.78 2.41
C VAL A 59 -7.46 -9.50 2.02
N ASN A 60 -7.24 -8.59 2.97
CA ASN A 60 -6.66 -7.28 2.67
C ASN A 60 -5.13 -7.26 2.67
N TYR A 61 -4.49 -8.02 3.56
CA TYR A 61 -3.04 -7.98 3.78
C TYR A 61 -2.35 -9.33 3.69
N GLY A 62 -3.09 -10.40 3.42
CA GLY A 62 -2.53 -11.73 3.32
C GLY A 62 -1.96 -12.28 4.64
N GLN A 63 -2.19 -11.62 5.77
CA GLN A 63 -1.60 -11.91 7.07
C GLN A 63 -2.70 -12.07 8.14
N GLY A 64 -2.37 -12.72 9.24
CA GLY A 64 -3.26 -12.89 10.39
C GLY A 64 -3.32 -11.64 11.29
N VAL A 65 -3.70 -11.84 12.55
CA VAL A 65 -3.91 -10.76 13.53
C VAL A 65 -2.65 -10.36 14.32
N ASN A 66 -1.51 -10.98 14.00
CA ASN A 66 -0.21 -10.66 14.61
C ASN A 66 0.48 -9.45 13.95
N VAL A 67 -0.16 -8.80 12.97
CA VAL A 67 0.34 -7.56 12.38
C VAL A 67 0.12 -6.37 13.33
N ASN A 68 0.84 -5.27 13.11
CA ASN A 68 0.67 -4.07 13.94
C ASN A 68 -0.77 -3.54 13.89
N GLY A 69 -1.20 -2.91 14.99
CA GLY A 69 -2.56 -2.44 15.17
C GLY A 69 -3.02 -1.42 14.13
N PHE A 70 -2.11 -0.66 13.52
CA PHE A 70 -2.49 0.37 12.55
C PHE A 70 -2.85 -0.26 11.19
N VAL A 71 -2.08 -1.25 10.73
CA VAL A 71 -2.47 -2.12 9.60
C VAL A 71 -3.83 -2.76 9.87
N GLY A 72 -4.04 -3.24 11.09
CA GLY A 72 -5.34 -3.79 11.52
C GLY A 72 -6.49 -2.80 11.36
N ALA A 73 -6.33 -1.58 11.85
CA ALA A 73 -7.32 -0.51 11.71
C ALA A 73 -7.60 -0.15 10.24
N VAL A 74 -6.56 -0.04 9.41
CA VAL A 74 -6.69 0.24 7.97
C VAL A 74 -7.42 -0.91 7.26
N SER A 75 -7.11 -2.17 7.61
CA SER A 75 -7.80 -3.34 7.06
C SER A 75 -9.29 -3.33 7.38
N LEU A 76 -9.64 -3.07 8.65
CA LEU A 76 -11.03 -3.04 9.11
C LEU A 76 -11.82 -1.86 8.53
N ALA A 77 -11.17 -0.73 8.27
CA ALA A 77 -11.80 0.38 7.55
C ALA A 77 -12.24 -0.03 6.14
N GLY A 78 -11.54 -0.98 5.50
CA GLY A 78 -11.93 -1.57 4.22
C GLY A 78 -13.07 -2.59 4.28
N VAL A 79 -13.58 -2.92 5.47
CA VAL A 79 -14.76 -3.79 5.67
C VAL A 79 -16.04 -2.95 5.83
N ASP A 80 -15.90 -1.66 6.12
CA ASP A 80 -17.04 -0.77 6.31
C ASP A 80 -17.84 -0.57 5.01
N SER A 81 -19.09 -0.19 5.17
CA SER A 81 -19.96 0.21 4.06
C SER A 81 -19.58 1.60 3.53
N GLY A 82 -20.07 1.95 2.33
CA GLY A 82 -19.85 3.29 1.77
C GLY A 82 -18.49 3.53 1.14
N LEU A 83 -17.73 2.47 0.86
CA LEU A 83 -16.50 2.55 0.07
C LEU A 83 -16.78 3.02 -1.36
N TRP A 84 -15.82 3.73 -1.95
CA TRP A 84 -15.94 4.27 -3.30
C TRP A 84 -15.02 3.56 -4.29
N SER A 85 -15.43 3.58 -5.55
CA SER A 85 -14.59 3.16 -6.66
C SER A 85 -14.70 4.17 -7.79
N VAL A 86 -13.64 4.26 -8.60
CA VAL A 86 -13.65 5.10 -9.79
C VAL A 86 -14.46 4.41 -10.88
N LYS A 87 -15.42 5.13 -11.47
CA LYS A 87 -16.16 4.64 -12.65
C LYS A 87 -15.17 4.28 -13.77
N GLY A 88 -15.22 3.05 -14.27
CA GLY A 88 -14.23 2.52 -15.23
C GLY A 88 -12.99 1.87 -14.58
N GLY A 89 -12.95 1.81 -13.25
CA GLY A 89 -11.99 1.09 -12.44
C GLY A 89 -10.88 1.95 -11.83
N ASN A 90 -10.41 1.57 -10.65
CA ASN A 90 -9.38 2.29 -9.89
C ASN A 90 -8.03 2.43 -10.62
N LYS A 91 -7.78 1.63 -11.68
CA LYS A 91 -6.61 1.80 -12.57
C LYS A 91 -6.51 3.22 -13.15
N LEU A 92 -7.64 3.91 -13.28
CA LEU A 92 -7.71 5.26 -13.85
C LEU A 92 -7.15 6.33 -12.91
N VAL A 93 -7.01 6.05 -11.60
CA VAL A 93 -6.43 7.03 -10.64
C VAL A 93 -5.01 7.40 -11.06
N CYS A 94 -4.13 6.41 -11.27
CA CYS A 94 -2.73 6.66 -11.64
C CYS A 94 -2.63 7.33 -13.03
N THR A 95 -3.40 6.88 -14.02
CA THR A 95 -3.40 7.48 -15.36
C THR A 95 -3.91 8.92 -15.35
N GLY A 96 -4.94 9.20 -14.55
CA GLY A 96 -5.49 10.54 -14.36
C GLY A 96 -4.49 11.48 -13.69
N LEU A 97 -3.82 11.02 -12.63
CA LEU A 97 -2.78 11.79 -11.94
C LEU A 97 -1.59 12.12 -12.85
N LEU A 98 -1.12 11.15 -13.65
CA LEU A 98 -0.04 11.38 -14.63
C LEU A 98 -0.45 12.39 -15.71
N SER A 99 -1.69 12.33 -16.19
CA SER A 99 -2.18 13.31 -17.17
C SER A 99 -2.31 14.70 -16.54
N ALA A 100 -2.79 14.79 -15.30
CA ALA A 100 -2.97 16.05 -14.60
C ALA A 100 -1.66 16.73 -14.20
N SER A 101 -0.62 15.95 -13.85
CA SER A 101 0.67 16.48 -13.42
C SER A 101 1.47 17.12 -14.56
N LYS A 102 1.16 16.79 -15.82
CA LYS A 102 1.95 17.17 -17.00
C LYS A 102 3.42 16.76 -16.89
N ALA A 103 3.71 15.73 -16.09
CA ALA A 103 5.06 15.22 -15.92
C ALA A 103 5.59 14.61 -17.23
N ASP A 104 6.88 14.77 -17.47
CA ASP A 104 7.56 14.01 -18.52
C ASP A 104 7.82 12.58 -18.01
N VAL A 105 7.18 11.60 -18.65
CA VAL A 105 7.22 10.20 -18.22
C VAL A 105 8.26 9.45 -19.02
N ILE A 106 9.37 9.14 -18.34
CA ILE A 106 10.46 8.35 -18.91
C ILE A 106 10.24 6.87 -18.57
N PHE A 107 9.96 6.06 -19.59
CA PHE A 107 9.83 4.61 -19.43
C PHE A 107 11.21 3.96 -19.33
N GLY A 108 11.64 3.68 -18.09
CA GLY A 108 12.90 3.00 -17.82
C GLY A 108 13.01 2.51 -16.37
N THR A 109 14.05 1.72 -16.12
CA THR A 109 14.37 1.20 -14.78
C THR A 109 15.54 1.96 -14.20
N VAL A 110 15.34 2.63 -13.07
CA VAL A 110 16.42 3.32 -12.33
C VAL A 110 17.41 2.29 -11.79
N LEU A 111 18.70 2.52 -12.02
CA LEU A 111 19.79 1.62 -11.62
C LEU A 111 20.63 2.22 -10.49
N SER A 112 20.91 3.52 -10.54
CA SER A 112 21.67 4.17 -9.47
C SER A 112 21.35 5.64 -9.33
N ILE A 113 21.55 6.13 -8.11
CA ILE A 113 21.50 7.55 -7.76
C ILE A 113 22.86 7.92 -7.18
N GLU A 114 23.42 9.06 -7.59
CA GLU A 114 24.71 9.56 -7.12
C GLU A 114 24.66 11.09 -6.92
N PRO A 115 25.14 11.63 -5.80
CA PRO A 115 25.30 13.07 -5.64
C PRO A 115 26.44 13.58 -6.54
N LYS A 116 26.19 14.69 -7.26
CA LYS A 116 27.18 15.42 -8.04
C LYS A 116 27.25 16.86 -7.52
N ILE A 117 28.44 17.28 -7.14
CA ILE A 117 28.71 18.66 -6.74
C ILE A 117 29.16 19.42 -7.98
N ARG A 118 28.36 20.40 -8.41
CA ARG A 118 28.69 21.27 -9.53
C ARG A 118 29.15 22.63 -8.99
N PRO A 119 30.41 23.03 -9.25
CA PRO A 119 30.88 24.36 -8.87
C PRO A 119 30.11 25.43 -9.63
N ARG A 120 29.76 26.52 -8.95
CA ARG A 120 29.19 27.72 -9.57
C ARG A 120 30.29 28.79 -9.73
N PRO A 121 30.26 29.62 -10.80
CA PRO A 121 31.19 30.72 -10.97
C PRO A 121 31.15 31.74 -9.82
N THR A 122 29.96 31.93 -9.24
CA THR A 122 29.73 32.77 -8.06
C THR A 122 28.76 32.06 -7.11
N GLY A 123 29.02 32.12 -5.80
CA GLY A 123 28.21 31.50 -4.75
C GLY A 123 28.58 30.05 -4.45
N ASP A 124 27.77 29.42 -3.58
CA ASP A 124 28.01 28.05 -3.11
C ASP A 124 27.83 27.01 -4.23
N PRO A 125 28.62 25.91 -4.18
CA PRO A 125 28.45 24.82 -5.13
C PRO A 125 27.06 24.20 -5.00
N VAL A 126 26.52 23.74 -6.13
CA VAL A 126 25.21 23.07 -6.14
C VAL A 126 25.40 21.59 -6.01
N LYS A 127 24.70 21.01 -5.04
CA LYS A 127 24.50 19.57 -4.99
C LYS A 127 23.32 19.20 -5.88
N LEU A 128 23.58 18.36 -6.87
CA LEU A 128 22.59 17.76 -7.76
C LEU A 128 22.65 16.23 -7.63
N TYR A 129 21.66 15.54 -8.17
CA TYR A 129 21.59 14.08 -8.14
C TYR A 129 21.54 13.52 -9.55
N HIS A 130 22.59 12.79 -9.93
CA HIS A 130 22.61 12.06 -11.17
C HIS A 130 21.87 10.73 -11.00
N VAL A 131 20.81 10.53 -11.79
CA VAL A 131 20.00 9.32 -11.80
C VAL A 131 20.30 8.58 -13.08
N THR A 132 20.90 7.40 -12.96
CA THR A 132 21.18 6.50 -14.07
C THR A 132 20.04 5.50 -14.21
N TYR A 133 19.49 5.34 -15.41
CA TYR A 133 18.39 4.43 -15.70
C TYR A 133 18.54 3.78 -17.06
N ASN A 134 17.95 2.59 -17.21
CA ASN A 134 17.95 1.84 -18.47
C ASN A 134 16.60 2.01 -19.18
N THR A 135 16.64 2.41 -20.44
CA THR A 135 15.47 2.55 -21.31
C THR A 135 15.50 1.50 -22.43
N THR A 136 14.46 1.45 -23.26
CA THR A 136 14.48 0.63 -24.49
C THR A 136 15.57 1.07 -25.47
N SER A 137 16.03 2.32 -25.41
CA SER A 137 17.12 2.87 -26.21
C SER A 137 18.51 2.65 -25.59
N GLY A 138 18.58 2.05 -24.40
CA GLY A 138 19.82 1.74 -23.69
C GLY A 138 20.00 2.54 -22.40
N LEU A 139 21.22 2.43 -21.86
CA LEU A 139 21.64 3.05 -20.61
C LEU A 139 21.81 4.57 -20.80
N THR A 140 21.16 5.35 -19.95
CA THR A 140 21.26 6.80 -19.95
C THR A 140 21.11 7.34 -18.52
N GLY A 141 21.15 8.66 -18.35
CA GLY A 141 20.91 9.29 -17.06
C GLY A 141 20.81 10.80 -17.18
N ASP A 142 20.19 11.41 -16.18
CA ASP A 142 20.04 12.85 -16.10
C ASP A 142 20.22 13.34 -14.65
N THR A 143 20.26 14.65 -14.48
CA THR A 143 20.61 15.32 -13.23
C THR A 143 19.43 16.12 -12.69
N TYR A 144 19.10 15.91 -11.42
CA TYR A 144 17.93 16.50 -10.77
C TYR A 144 18.32 17.25 -9.49
N ASP A 145 17.60 18.32 -9.16
CA ASP A 145 17.80 19.06 -7.91
C ASP A 145 17.23 18.32 -6.68
N ILE A 146 16.10 17.63 -6.88
CA ILE A 146 15.37 16.87 -5.85
C ILE A 146 15.02 15.50 -6.42
N VAL A 147 15.17 14.45 -5.61
CA VAL A 147 14.77 13.08 -5.97
C VAL A 147 13.73 12.57 -4.99
N ILE A 148 12.57 12.15 -5.50
CA ILE A 148 11.51 11.50 -4.72
C ILE A 148 11.42 10.04 -5.15
N ILE A 149 11.57 9.13 -4.20
CA ILE A 149 11.58 7.69 -4.42
C ILE A 149 10.22 7.13 -4.05
N ALA A 150 9.51 6.68 -5.09
CA ALA A 150 8.15 6.14 -5.03
C ALA A 150 8.11 4.62 -5.28
N THR A 151 9.12 3.88 -4.80
CA THR A 151 9.20 2.42 -4.92
C THR A 151 9.84 1.82 -3.65
N PRO A 152 9.42 0.64 -3.18
CA PRO A 152 10.07 -0.03 -2.05
C PRO A 152 11.56 -0.27 -2.31
N LEU A 153 12.41 0.16 -1.38
CA LEU A 153 13.87 0.12 -1.52
C LEU A 153 14.53 -1.22 -1.11
N SER A 154 13.74 -2.27 -0.86
CA SER A 154 14.29 -3.60 -0.63
C SER A 154 14.94 -4.14 -1.92
N ARG A 155 15.99 -4.97 -1.76
CA ARG A 155 16.81 -5.46 -2.89
C ARG A 155 16.00 -6.27 -3.91
N ASP A 156 14.97 -6.97 -3.47
CA ASP A 156 14.04 -7.76 -4.29
C ASP A 156 13.00 -6.91 -5.04
N MET A 157 12.87 -5.61 -4.72
CA MET A 157 11.89 -4.71 -5.31
C MET A 157 12.49 -3.74 -6.32
N ALA A 158 13.36 -2.81 -5.87
CA ALA A 158 13.87 -1.74 -6.73
C ALA A 158 15.33 -1.94 -7.15
N ASN A 159 16.16 -2.57 -6.30
CA ASN A 159 17.60 -2.79 -6.53
C ASN A 159 18.37 -1.54 -7.03
N ILE A 160 18.04 -0.36 -6.50
CA ILE A 160 18.70 0.91 -6.84
C ILE A 160 19.99 1.04 -6.03
N ALA A 161 21.12 1.26 -6.71
CA ALA A 161 22.40 1.50 -6.05
C ALA A 161 22.55 2.99 -5.67
N PHE A 162 22.72 3.27 -4.38
CA PHE A 162 23.07 4.61 -3.88
C PHE A 162 24.59 4.74 -3.80
N LYS A 163 25.17 5.51 -4.71
CA LYS A 163 26.63 5.66 -4.85
C LYS A 163 27.10 6.94 -4.18
N ASN A 164 28.25 6.88 -3.49
CA ASN A 164 28.95 8.07 -2.97
C ASN A 164 28.10 8.97 -2.04
N PHE A 165 27.16 8.38 -1.30
CA PHE A 165 26.40 9.07 -0.26
C PHE A 165 27.17 9.08 1.05
N ASP A 166 27.19 10.24 1.71
CA ASP A 166 27.73 10.43 3.05
C ASP A 166 26.71 11.21 3.91
N PRO A 167 26.14 10.61 4.97
CA PRO A 167 26.28 9.18 5.32
C PRO A 167 25.66 8.27 4.25
N PRO A 168 26.02 6.96 4.20
CA PRO A 168 25.40 6.00 3.30
C PRO A 168 23.89 5.92 3.52
N VAL A 169 23.13 5.73 2.43
CA VAL A 169 21.69 5.47 2.52
C VAL A 169 21.47 4.13 3.24
N PRO A 170 20.65 4.07 4.29
CA PRO A 170 20.45 2.85 5.06
C PRO A 170 19.76 1.76 4.22
N GLU A 171 20.07 0.50 4.53
CA GLU A 171 19.33 -0.63 3.97
C GLU A 171 18.01 -0.82 4.72
N PHE A 172 16.96 -1.15 3.96
CA PHE A 172 15.64 -1.41 4.51
C PHE A 172 15.28 -2.87 4.30
N PRO A 173 15.38 -3.72 5.34
CA PRO A 173 14.99 -5.13 5.27
C PRO A 173 13.45 -5.25 5.29
N ASN A 174 12.80 -4.70 4.27
CA ASN A 174 11.36 -4.81 4.09
C ASN A 174 11.07 -6.04 3.25
N LEU A 175 10.90 -7.19 3.91
CA LEU A 175 10.47 -8.41 3.22
C LEU A 175 9.01 -8.24 2.82
N TYR A 176 8.75 -8.06 1.53
CA TYR A 176 7.39 -8.18 1.00
C TYR A 176 7.06 -9.66 0.85
N HIS A 177 5.81 -10.03 1.12
CA HIS A 177 5.38 -11.40 0.90
C HIS A 177 4.62 -11.52 -0.42
N GLN A 178 4.77 -12.68 -1.06
CA GLN A 178 4.03 -12.99 -2.28
C GLN A 178 2.54 -13.14 -1.96
N THR A 179 1.75 -12.47 -2.78
CA THR A 179 0.33 -12.75 -2.97
C THR A 179 0.12 -13.23 -4.40
N VAL A 180 -0.76 -14.21 -4.58
CA VAL A 180 -1.22 -14.64 -5.90
C VAL A 180 -2.70 -14.33 -6.02
N THR A 181 -3.04 -13.53 -7.04
CA THR A 181 -4.41 -13.31 -7.46
C THR A 181 -4.73 -14.23 -8.62
N THR A 182 -5.72 -15.08 -8.46
CA THR A 182 -6.24 -15.95 -9.52
C THR A 182 -7.65 -15.51 -9.89
N LEU A 183 -7.87 -15.14 -11.15
CA LEU A 183 -9.18 -14.86 -11.70
C LEU A 183 -9.65 -16.07 -12.51
N VAL A 184 -10.82 -16.59 -12.20
CA VAL A 184 -11.39 -17.79 -12.84
C VAL A 184 -12.77 -17.44 -13.40
N HIS A 185 -12.98 -17.60 -14.70
CA HIS A 185 -14.33 -17.60 -15.27
C HIS A 185 -14.87 -19.03 -15.19
N GLY A 186 -15.79 -19.28 -14.26
CA GLY A 186 -16.22 -20.65 -13.97
C GLY A 186 -17.37 -20.78 -12.97
N ARG A 187 -17.69 -22.03 -12.66
CA ARG A 187 -18.72 -22.46 -11.70
C ARG A 187 -18.05 -23.08 -10.48
N LEU A 188 -18.41 -22.61 -9.30
CA LEU A 188 -17.88 -23.17 -8.05
C LEU A 188 -18.43 -24.58 -7.81
N ASN A 189 -17.58 -25.42 -7.25
CA ASN A 189 -17.96 -26.73 -6.74
C ASN A 189 -18.61 -26.55 -5.36
N ALA A 190 -19.94 -26.46 -5.31
CA ALA A 190 -20.69 -26.25 -4.07
C ALA A 190 -20.41 -27.33 -3.00
N SER A 191 -20.15 -28.58 -3.41
CA SER A 191 -19.86 -29.69 -2.50
C SER A 191 -18.56 -29.52 -1.73
N PHE A 192 -17.57 -28.81 -2.29
CA PHE A 192 -16.35 -28.44 -1.56
C PHE A 192 -16.66 -27.58 -0.33
N PHE A 193 -17.72 -26.77 -0.40
CA PHE A 193 -18.17 -25.91 0.70
C PHE A 193 -19.24 -26.57 1.59
N GLY A 194 -19.46 -27.89 1.45
CA GLY A 194 -20.40 -28.65 2.26
C GLY A 194 -21.85 -28.59 1.79
N TYR A 195 -22.13 -28.04 0.60
CA TYR A 195 -23.48 -28.00 0.03
C TYR A 195 -23.73 -29.23 -0.83
N GLN A 196 -24.77 -30.00 -0.47
CA GLN A 196 -25.18 -31.18 -1.25
C GLN A 196 -25.93 -30.78 -2.52
N ASP A 197 -26.80 -29.78 -2.42
CA ASP A 197 -27.50 -29.19 -3.56
C ASP A 197 -26.78 -27.90 -4.01
N PRO A 198 -26.19 -27.85 -5.22
CA PRO A 198 -25.59 -26.65 -5.76
C PRO A 198 -26.56 -25.47 -5.89
N SER A 199 -27.87 -25.74 -5.99
CA SER A 199 -28.89 -24.70 -6.09
C SER A 199 -29.03 -23.88 -4.81
N ALA A 200 -28.67 -24.45 -3.66
CA ALA A 200 -28.68 -23.79 -2.35
C ALA A 200 -27.43 -22.93 -2.09
N PHE A 201 -26.43 -22.98 -2.97
CA PHE A 201 -25.19 -22.21 -2.81
C PHE A 201 -25.38 -20.77 -3.31
N HIS A 202 -25.56 -19.83 -2.39
CA HIS A 202 -25.77 -18.41 -2.69
C HIS A 202 -24.64 -17.50 -2.19
N VAL A 203 -23.48 -18.08 -1.85
CA VAL A 203 -22.36 -17.35 -1.27
C VAL A 203 -21.57 -16.62 -2.37
N GLY A 204 -21.62 -15.29 -2.35
CA GLY A 204 -20.84 -14.45 -3.27
C GLY A 204 -19.40 -14.19 -2.83
N THR A 205 -19.07 -14.43 -1.56
CA THR A 205 -17.73 -14.20 -1.01
C THR A 205 -17.45 -15.13 0.17
N ILE A 206 -16.24 -15.68 0.21
CA ILE A 206 -15.74 -16.59 1.23
C ILE A 206 -14.40 -16.04 1.73
N PHE A 207 -14.32 -15.85 3.04
CA PHE A 207 -13.09 -15.50 3.73
C PHE A 207 -12.66 -16.65 4.64
N THR A 208 -11.35 -16.80 4.84
CA THR A 208 -10.81 -17.87 5.69
C THR A 208 -10.25 -17.31 6.98
N MET A 209 -10.41 -18.05 8.07
CA MET A 209 -9.64 -17.82 9.30
C MET A 209 -8.19 -18.29 9.11
N GLU A 210 -7.34 -18.02 10.10
CA GLU A 210 -5.98 -18.55 10.14
C GLU A 210 -6.00 -20.08 10.23
N ASN A 211 -5.58 -20.74 9.16
CA ASN A 211 -5.44 -22.20 9.11
C ASN A 211 -4.33 -22.55 8.12
N PRO A 212 -3.21 -23.14 8.57
CA PRO A 212 -2.07 -23.45 7.71
C PRO A 212 -2.37 -24.52 6.66
N ASN A 213 -3.45 -25.30 6.83
CA ASN A 213 -3.85 -26.34 5.90
C ASN A 213 -4.69 -25.80 4.72
N LEU A 214 -5.11 -24.53 4.75
CA LEU A 214 -5.86 -23.92 3.66
C LEU A 214 -4.93 -23.38 2.58
N PHE A 215 -5.22 -23.74 1.33
CA PHE A 215 -4.43 -23.32 0.16
C PHE A 215 -4.88 -21.98 -0.46
N PHE A 216 -5.96 -21.38 0.07
CA PHE A 216 -6.44 -20.06 -0.34
C PHE A 216 -6.83 -19.23 0.89
N LYS A 217 -6.78 -17.90 0.73
CA LYS A 217 -7.09 -16.91 1.78
C LYS A 217 -8.52 -16.39 1.65
N SER A 218 -8.97 -16.15 0.42
CA SER A 218 -10.33 -15.71 0.11
C SER A 218 -10.72 -16.02 -1.32
N LEU A 219 -12.03 -16.02 -1.56
CA LEU A 219 -12.68 -16.24 -2.85
C LEU A 219 -13.88 -15.30 -2.93
N GLY A 220 -14.04 -14.54 -4.01
CA GLY A 220 -15.19 -13.65 -4.17
C GLY A 220 -15.53 -13.38 -5.61
N VAL A 221 -16.83 -13.19 -5.90
CA VAL A 221 -17.29 -12.80 -7.23
C VAL A 221 -16.81 -11.40 -7.58
N VAL A 222 -16.40 -11.20 -8.84
CA VAL A 222 -15.99 -9.90 -9.36
C VAL A 222 -17.06 -9.38 -10.31
N SER A 223 -17.51 -8.15 -10.05
CA SER A 223 -18.44 -7.45 -10.93
C SER A 223 -17.69 -6.57 -11.94
N PRO A 224 -18.24 -6.34 -13.15
CA PRO A 224 -17.67 -5.40 -14.11
C PRO A 224 -17.57 -3.98 -13.55
N VAL A 225 -16.49 -3.27 -13.89
CA VAL A 225 -16.23 -1.87 -13.45
C VAL A 225 -17.16 -0.82 -14.09
N GLU A 226 -17.92 -1.20 -15.11
CA GLU A 226 -18.86 -0.34 -15.83
C GLU A 226 -20.31 -0.50 -15.34
N GLY A 227 -20.59 -1.52 -14.52
CA GLY A 227 -21.93 -1.80 -14.02
C GLY A 227 -22.35 -0.83 -12.91
N VAL A 228 -23.53 -0.23 -13.03
CA VAL A 228 -24.24 0.36 -11.89
C VAL A 228 -24.57 -0.80 -10.93
N GLY A 229 -24.22 -0.63 -9.65
CA GLY A 229 -24.23 -1.65 -8.60
C GLY A 229 -25.28 -2.74 -8.77
N GLY A 230 -24.81 -3.97 -9.02
CA GLY A 230 -25.60 -5.18 -8.81
C GLY A 230 -25.68 -5.53 -7.34
N GLU A 231 -25.89 -4.56 -6.44
CA GLU A 231 -26.21 -4.87 -5.05
C GLU A 231 -27.50 -5.69 -5.06
N GLY A 232 -27.40 -6.95 -4.62
CA GLY A 232 -28.55 -7.84 -4.47
C GLY A 232 -28.91 -8.74 -5.66
N LYS A 233 -28.15 -8.75 -6.78
CA LYS A 233 -28.32 -9.83 -7.77
C LYS A 233 -27.54 -11.07 -7.33
N LEU A 234 -28.25 -12.20 -7.19
CA LEU A 234 -27.61 -13.49 -6.95
C LEU A 234 -26.49 -13.71 -7.98
N PRO A 235 -25.29 -14.17 -7.56
CA PRO A 235 -24.23 -14.50 -8.50
C PRO A 235 -24.79 -15.49 -9.53
N SER A 236 -24.63 -15.19 -10.81
CA SER A 236 -24.83 -16.19 -11.86
C SER A 236 -23.99 -17.43 -11.49
N PRO A 237 -24.51 -18.65 -11.65
CA PRO A 237 -23.75 -19.86 -11.40
C PRO A 237 -22.41 -19.91 -12.17
N LEU A 238 -22.37 -19.25 -13.34
CA LEU A 238 -21.15 -18.96 -14.10
C LEU A 238 -20.78 -17.48 -13.88
N ALA A 239 -19.62 -17.22 -13.29
CA ALA A 239 -19.14 -15.88 -12.98
C ALA A 239 -17.62 -15.78 -13.05
N VAL A 240 -17.10 -14.57 -12.91
CA VAL A 240 -15.67 -14.33 -12.68
C VAL A 240 -15.40 -14.30 -11.19
N TRP A 241 -14.56 -15.21 -10.72
CA TRP A 241 -14.17 -15.37 -9.33
C TRP A 241 -12.74 -14.89 -9.13
N LYS A 242 -12.50 -14.09 -8.10
CA LYS A 242 -11.17 -13.69 -7.64
C LYS A 242 -10.79 -14.49 -6.41
N LEU A 243 -9.61 -15.09 -6.46
CA LEU A 243 -9.00 -15.81 -5.36
C LEU A 243 -7.70 -15.14 -4.95
N PHE A 244 -7.46 -15.11 -3.65
CA PHE A 244 -6.14 -14.81 -3.10
C PHE A 244 -5.54 -16.06 -2.47
N SER A 245 -4.28 -16.34 -2.78
CA SER A 245 -3.50 -17.46 -2.24
C SER A 245 -2.05 -17.05 -2.05
N HIS A 246 -1.28 -17.87 -1.32
CA HIS A 246 0.16 -17.65 -1.18
C HIS A 246 0.93 -18.09 -2.44
N GLU A 247 0.52 -19.23 -3.01
CA GLU A 247 1.11 -19.82 -4.20
C GLU A 247 0.08 -19.93 -5.33
N VAL A 248 0.57 -20.20 -6.54
CA VAL A 248 -0.30 -20.51 -7.68
C VAL A 248 -1.04 -21.80 -7.39
N LEU A 249 -2.37 -21.79 -7.56
CA LEU A 249 -3.18 -22.97 -7.34
C LEU A 249 -2.80 -24.07 -8.34
N THR A 250 -2.66 -25.30 -7.85
CA THR A 250 -2.49 -26.46 -8.72
C THR A 250 -3.79 -26.77 -9.47
N LYS A 251 -3.71 -27.61 -10.51
CA LYS A 251 -4.91 -28.04 -11.24
C LYS A 251 -5.88 -28.78 -10.32
N GLU A 252 -5.36 -29.57 -9.40
CA GLU A 252 -6.13 -30.32 -8.42
C GLU A 252 -6.86 -29.37 -7.47
N GLN A 253 -6.17 -28.33 -6.97
CA GLN A 253 -6.78 -27.30 -6.13
C GLN A 253 -7.86 -26.50 -6.89
N LEU A 254 -7.65 -26.21 -8.18
CA LEU A 254 -8.67 -25.59 -9.02
C LEU A 254 -9.88 -26.50 -9.22
N HIS A 255 -9.68 -27.80 -9.49
CA HIS A 255 -10.78 -28.76 -9.62
C HIS A 255 -11.52 -29.02 -8.30
N LEU A 256 -10.86 -28.84 -7.15
CA LEU A 256 -11.55 -28.85 -5.86
C LEU A 256 -12.52 -27.67 -5.76
N LEU A 257 -12.09 -26.47 -6.14
CA LEU A 257 -12.88 -25.24 -6.00
C LEU A 257 -13.92 -25.04 -7.12
N PHE A 258 -13.66 -25.54 -8.33
CA PHE A 258 -14.48 -25.29 -9.52
C PHE A 258 -14.91 -26.60 -10.17
N SER A 259 -16.22 -26.75 -10.37
CA SER A 259 -16.77 -27.89 -11.13
C SER A 259 -16.49 -27.77 -12.62
N SER A 260 -16.35 -26.54 -13.12
CA SER A 260 -16.02 -26.22 -14.51
C SER A 260 -15.49 -24.79 -14.60
N TYR A 261 -14.52 -24.53 -15.48
CA TYR A 261 -14.05 -23.18 -15.78
C TYR A 261 -13.61 -23.06 -17.25
N ASP A 262 -13.79 -21.87 -17.84
CA ASP A 262 -13.43 -21.59 -19.22
C ASP A 262 -12.05 -20.93 -19.34
N SER A 263 -11.68 -20.13 -18.34
CA SER A 263 -10.40 -19.40 -18.34
C SER A 263 -9.88 -19.13 -16.94
N VAL A 264 -8.56 -19.09 -16.83
CA VAL A 264 -7.83 -18.78 -15.60
C VAL A 264 -6.76 -17.74 -15.91
N LYS A 265 -6.75 -16.64 -15.15
CA LYS A 265 -5.71 -15.61 -15.23
C LYS A 265 -5.03 -15.48 -13.87
N VAL A 266 -3.72 -15.64 -13.84
CA VAL A 266 -2.91 -15.57 -12.62
C VAL A 266 -2.06 -14.31 -12.65
N LYS A 267 -2.01 -13.61 -11.51
CA LYS A 267 -1.07 -12.51 -11.26
C LYS A 267 -0.35 -12.75 -9.94
N LYS A 268 0.98 -12.85 -10.01
CA LYS A 268 1.87 -12.82 -8.84
C LYS A 268 2.31 -11.39 -8.58
N TRP A 269 2.43 -11.03 -7.32
CA TRP A 269 2.90 -9.72 -6.90
C TRP A 269 3.33 -9.73 -5.43
N LEU A 270 4.32 -8.90 -5.12
CA LEU A 270 4.76 -8.58 -3.78
C LEU A 270 3.89 -7.42 -3.29
N ALA A 271 2.73 -7.76 -2.70
CA ALA A 271 1.67 -6.80 -2.44
C ALA A 271 1.90 -5.97 -1.18
N TYR A 272 2.44 -6.60 -0.12
CA TYR A 272 2.56 -5.98 1.20
C TYR A 272 3.85 -6.40 1.91
N PRO A 273 4.43 -5.52 2.75
CA PRO A 273 5.43 -5.89 3.73
C PRO A 273 4.91 -7.00 4.66
N HIS A 274 5.84 -7.81 5.15
CA HIS A 274 5.62 -8.61 6.34
C HIS A 274 5.68 -7.71 7.58
N TYR A 275 4.57 -7.65 8.31
CA TYR A 275 4.43 -6.83 9.51
C TYR A 275 4.73 -7.67 10.75
N SER A 276 5.53 -7.12 11.65
CA SER A 276 5.93 -7.76 12.91
C SER A 276 6.24 -6.65 13.91
N PRO A 277 5.24 -6.20 14.70
CA PRO A 277 5.46 -5.17 15.70
C PRO A 277 6.52 -5.62 16.74
N PRO A 278 7.30 -4.69 17.32
CA PRO A 278 7.23 -3.25 17.10
C PRO A 278 7.78 -2.82 15.74
N GLU A 279 7.05 -1.93 15.06
CA GLU A 279 7.43 -1.41 13.76
C GLU A 279 8.27 -0.15 13.88
N LYS A 280 9.37 -0.10 13.12
CA LYS A 280 10.14 1.11 12.90
C LYS A 280 9.99 1.52 11.44
N CYS A 281 9.40 2.69 11.19
CA CYS A 281 9.20 3.13 9.81
C CYS A 281 10.54 3.64 9.23
N PRO A 282 10.81 3.39 7.94
CA PRO A 282 11.89 4.06 7.24
C PRO A 282 11.76 5.59 7.34
N PRO A 283 12.85 6.36 7.34
CA PRO A 283 12.78 7.80 7.31
C PRO A 283 12.20 8.30 5.98
N ILE A 284 11.41 9.39 6.03
CA ILE A 284 10.91 10.04 4.82
C ILE A 284 12.03 10.82 4.14
N VAL A 285 12.89 11.50 4.91
CA VAL A 285 14.07 12.19 4.37
C VAL A 285 15.27 11.25 4.43
N LEU A 286 15.76 10.80 3.26
CA LEU A 286 16.94 9.92 3.18
C LEU A 286 18.26 10.71 3.18
N HIS A 287 18.25 11.86 2.51
CA HIS A 287 19.36 12.80 2.43
C HIS A 287 18.80 14.19 2.13
N ASP A 288 19.65 15.22 2.13
CA ASP A 288 19.24 16.56 1.68
C ASP A 288 18.60 16.47 0.28
N LYS A 289 17.34 16.87 0.13
CA LYS A 289 16.59 16.80 -1.14
C LYS A 289 16.41 15.39 -1.73
N ILE A 290 16.55 14.33 -0.93
CA ILE A 290 16.12 12.98 -1.28
C ILE A 290 15.04 12.49 -0.32
N TYR A 291 13.86 12.18 -0.87
CA TYR A 291 12.70 11.73 -0.10
C TYR A 291 12.28 10.32 -0.47
N TYR A 292 11.88 9.51 0.51
CA TYR A 292 11.38 8.14 0.36
C TYR A 292 9.95 8.03 0.89
N LEU A 293 8.99 8.06 -0.02
CA LEU A 293 7.57 8.09 0.36
C LEU A 293 7.00 6.71 0.67
N ASN A 294 7.50 5.63 0.04
CA ASN A 294 7.02 4.26 0.31
C ASN A 294 7.44 3.74 1.70
N GLY A 295 8.23 4.49 2.46
CA GLY A 295 8.45 4.20 3.88
C GLY A 295 7.13 4.08 4.67
N ILE A 296 6.08 4.79 4.23
CA ILE A 296 4.74 4.73 4.85
C ILE A 296 4.11 3.34 4.80
N GLU A 297 4.49 2.50 3.83
CA GLU A 297 3.97 1.15 3.69
C GLU A 297 4.29 0.26 4.90
N ARG A 298 5.34 0.61 5.66
CA ARG A 298 5.67 -0.04 6.93
C ARG A 298 4.65 0.27 8.02
N ALA A 299 4.05 1.46 8.01
CA ALA A 299 2.95 1.81 8.90
C ALA A 299 1.66 1.13 8.44
N ALA A 300 1.28 1.29 7.17
CA ALA A 300 0.24 0.52 6.49
C ALA A 300 0.27 0.76 4.98
N SER A 301 0.28 -0.30 4.17
CA SER A 301 0.11 -0.20 2.72
C SER A 301 -1.37 -0.02 2.37
N ALA A 302 -1.72 1.13 1.80
CA ALA A 302 -3.01 1.40 1.17
C ALA A 302 -2.86 2.56 0.17
N MET A 303 -3.73 2.64 -0.83
CA MET A 303 -3.68 3.74 -1.82
C MET A 303 -3.76 5.12 -1.13
N GLU A 304 -4.58 5.24 -0.09
CA GLU A 304 -4.72 6.49 0.66
C GLU A 304 -3.44 6.86 1.42
N MET A 305 -2.78 5.87 2.04
CA MET A 305 -1.51 6.09 2.74
C MET A 305 -0.41 6.53 1.76
N ALA A 306 -0.40 5.95 0.56
CA ALA A 306 0.51 6.38 -0.51
C ALA A 306 0.22 7.82 -0.97
N ALA A 307 -1.05 8.21 -1.12
CA ALA A 307 -1.44 9.57 -1.48
C ALA A 307 -1.06 10.60 -0.40
N ILE A 308 -1.34 10.28 0.87
CA ILE A 308 -0.95 11.11 2.02
C ILE A 308 0.57 11.29 2.06
N SER A 309 1.34 10.21 1.91
CA SER A 309 2.81 10.27 1.91
C SER A 309 3.36 11.04 0.71
N ALA A 310 2.78 10.85 -0.48
CA ALA A 310 3.17 11.59 -1.68
C ALA A 310 2.93 13.11 -1.53
N LYS A 311 1.76 13.52 -1.01
CA LYS A 311 1.49 14.93 -0.72
C LYS A 311 2.45 15.48 0.33
N ASN A 312 2.77 14.69 1.35
CA ASN A 312 3.76 15.07 2.36
C ASN A 312 5.16 15.28 1.77
N ALA A 313 5.64 14.36 0.94
CA ALA A 313 6.94 14.46 0.28
C ALA A 313 7.02 15.67 -0.68
N ALA A 314 5.95 15.96 -1.41
CA ALA A 314 5.86 17.16 -2.25
C ALA A 314 5.93 18.45 -1.44
N LEU A 315 5.24 18.51 -0.29
CA LEU A 315 5.32 19.66 0.61
C LEU A 315 6.70 19.81 1.26
N LEU A 316 7.33 18.71 1.70
CA LEU A 316 8.71 18.75 2.20
C LEU A 316 9.68 19.30 1.14
N ALA A 317 9.57 18.84 -0.09
CA ALA A 317 10.36 19.31 -1.22
C ALA A 317 10.13 20.81 -1.49
N TYR A 318 8.87 21.25 -1.46
CA TYR A 318 8.48 22.65 -1.62
C TYR A 318 9.07 23.54 -0.52
N HIS A 319 8.91 23.16 0.75
CA HIS A 319 9.42 23.94 1.88
C HIS A 319 10.93 23.99 1.90
N GLN A 320 11.61 22.89 1.56
CA GLN A 320 13.05 22.87 1.40
C GLN A 320 13.52 23.80 0.27
N TRP A 321 12.76 23.89 -0.83
CA TRP A 321 13.09 24.76 -1.96
C TRP A 321 12.98 26.25 -1.62
N TYR A 322 11.95 26.63 -0.85
CA TYR A 322 11.67 28.03 -0.52
C TYR A 322 12.17 28.48 0.87
N GLY A 323 12.72 27.56 1.67
CA GLY A 323 13.23 27.85 3.02
C GLY A 323 12.15 27.99 4.10
N ASN A 324 10.98 27.38 3.90
CA ASN A 324 9.82 27.47 4.81
C ASN A 324 9.88 26.41 5.93
N ALA A 325 10.96 26.41 6.71
CA ALA A 325 11.18 25.38 7.74
C ALA A 325 10.10 25.39 8.85
N ASP A 326 9.45 26.53 9.10
CA ASP A 326 8.36 26.70 10.07
C ASP A 326 7.08 25.94 9.72
N ARG A 327 6.94 25.48 8.47
CA ARG A 327 5.83 24.66 7.98
C ARG A 327 6.07 23.16 8.13
N ILE A 328 7.28 22.75 8.51
CA ILE A 328 7.65 21.36 8.71
C ILE A 328 7.55 21.06 10.21
N ASP A 329 6.92 19.94 10.56
CA ASP A 329 6.97 19.38 11.91
C ASP A 329 6.39 20.30 13.00
N GLN A 330 5.54 21.23 12.59
CA GLN A 330 4.93 22.23 13.45
C GLN A 330 4.08 21.59 14.56
N GLU A 331 4.30 22.04 15.80
CA GLU A 331 3.54 21.59 16.98
C GLU A 331 2.22 22.36 17.12
N ASP A 332 1.29 21.76 17.86
CA ASP A 332 -0.03 22.32 18.21
C ASP A 332 -0.91 22.76 17.03
N LEU A 333 -0.72 22.12 15.86
CA LEU A 333 -1.49 22.41 14.65
C LEU A 333 -3.00 22.33 14.83
N HIS A 334 -3.48 21.44 15.71
CA HIS A 334 -4.91 21.31 15.96
C HIS A 334 -5.51 22.57 16.59
N GLU A 335 -4.82 23.13 17.57
CA GLU A 335 -5.29 24.34 18.26
C GLU A 335 -5.07 25.58 17.37
N LYS A 336 -3.93 25.70 16.70
CA LYS A 336 -3.66 26.78 15.74
C LYS A 336 -4.73 26.89 14.66
N LEU A 337 -5.09 25.76 14.04
CA LEU A 337 -6.08 25.77 12.96
C LEU A 337 -7.51 25.96 13.48
N LYS A 338 -7.82 25.66 14.75
CA LYS A 338 -9.14 26.04 15.31
C LYS A 338 -9.27 27.55 15.45
N THR A 339 -8.19 28.27 15.77
CA THR A 339 -8.19 29.72 15.97
C THR A 339 -8.14 30.53 14.68
N GLU A 340 -7.81 29.90 13.55
CA GLU A 340 -7.75 30.53 12.21
C GLU A 340 -9.08 30.43 11.42
N LEU A 341 -10.14 29.84 11.99
CA LEU A 341 -11.51 29.80 11.46
C LEU A 341 -12.48 30.57 12.35
#